data_AF-A0AAQ4EFK5-F1
#
_entry.id   AF-A0AAQ4EFK5-F1
#
_cell.length_a   1.000
_cell.length_b   1.000
_cell.length_c   1.000
_cell.angle_alpha   90.00
_cell.angle_beta   90.00
_cell.angle_gamma   90.00
#
_symmetry.space_group_name_H-M   'P 1'
#
loop_
_entity.id
_entity.type
_entity.pdbx_description
1 polymer ?
#
loop_
_entity_poly.entity_id
_entity_poly.type
_entity_poly.pdbx_seq_one_letter_code
_entity_poly.pdbx_strand_id
1 'polypeptide(L)'
;MTIHWHLLNCADKPYTVQRSIQKEVDDVIGRERQPRWEDNKKMPYTMATIWEMYRWRTVAPLSIPRDRNKNDNAPVSQSVLRTRAPKARDKARAICL
;
A
#
# COMPACT_ATOMS: atom_id res chain seq x y z
N MET A 1 -4.38 -12.11 -1.56
CA MET A 1 -3.71 -11.79 -0.29
C MET A 1 -3.81 -10.31 0.09
N THR A 2 -3.70 -9.34 -0.81
CA THR A 2 -3.85 -7.90 -0.50
C THR A 2 -5.30 -7.44 -0.34
N ILE A 3 -6.22 -7.87 -1.22
CA ILE A 3 -7.65 -7.47 -1.21
C ILE A 3 -8.35 -7.75 0.13
N HIS A 4 -8.04 -8.89 0.76
CA HIS A 4 -8.57 -9.21 2.09
C HIS A 4 -8.20 -8.17 3.14
N TRP A 5 -6.98 -7.63 3.09
CA TRP A 5 -6.56 -6.54 3.97
C TRP A 5 -7.25 -5.23 3.66
N HIS A 6 -7.46 -4.90 2.38
CA HIS A 6 -8.27 -3.74 2.00
C HIS A 6 -9.68 -3.84 2.61
N LEU A 7 -10.31 -5.01 2.49
CA LEU A 7 -11.64 -5.26 3.04
C LEU A 7 -11.67 -5.16 4.58
N LEU A 8 -10.66 -5.71 5.27
CA LEU A 8 -10.51 -5.59 6.72
C LEU A 8 -10.33 -4.14 7.17
N ASN A 9 -9.57 -3.32 6.45
CA ASN A 9 -9.39 -1.91 6.80
C ASN A 9 -10.70 -1.11 6.62
N CYS A 10 -11.48 -1.41 5.57
CA CYS A 10 -12.80 -0.82 5.41
C CYS A 10 -13.75 -1.24 6.55
N ALA A 11 -13.70 -2.52 6.96
CA ALA A 11 -14.52 -3.05 8.05
C ALA A 11 -14.12 -2.50 9.44
N ASP A 12 -12.84 -2.24 9.68
CA ASP A 12 -12.33 -1.65 10.93
C ASP A 12 -12.77 -0.18 11.09
N LYS A 13 -12.94 0.54 9.97
CA LYS A 13 -13.30 1.97 9.97
C LYS A 13 -14.42 2.28 8.98
N PRO A 14 -15.66 1.82 9.27
CA PRO A 14 -16.78 1.94 8.36
C PRO A 14 -17.26 3.39 8.20
N TYR A 15 -17.15 4.22 9.24
CA TYR A 15 -17.70 5.57 9.24
C TYR A 15 -16.82 6.63 8.56
N THR A 16 -15.50 6.43 8.52
CA THR A 16 -14.55 7.43 8.04
C THR A 16 -13.97 7.04 6.68
N VAL A 17 -13.25 5.92 6.62
CA VAL A 17 -12.52 5.48 5.42
C VAL A 17 -13.49 4.91 4.39
N GLN A 18 -14.33 3.95 4.80
CA GLN A 18 -15.25 3.29 3.86
C GLN A 18 -16.27 4.26 3.26
N ARG A 19 -16.87 5.13 4.09
CA ARG A 19 -17.83 6.14 3.61
C ARG A 19 -17.20 7.14 2.64
N SER A 20 -15.98 7.61 2.92
CA SER A 20 -15.29 8.57 2.04
C SER A 20 -14.93 7.95 0.68
N ILE A 21 -14.47 6.69 0.67
CA ILE A 21 -14.21 5.95 -0.57
C ILE A 21 -15.52 5.74 -1.36
N GLN A 22 -16.58 5.29 -0.69
CA GLN A 22 -17.87 5.06 -1.35
C GLN A 22 -18.44 6.34 -1.94
N LYS A 23 -18.35 7.46 -1.22
CA LYS A 23 -18.79 8.76 -1.73
C LYS A 23 -18.02 9.16 -2.99
N GLU A 24 -16.69 9.07 -2.97
CA GLU A 24 -15.87 9.43 -4.14
C GLU A 24 -16.17 8.52 -5.34
N VAL A 25 -16.37 7.22 -5.10
CA VAL A 25 -16.74 6.26 -6.14
C VAL A 25 -18.12 6.59 -6.73
N ASP A 26 -19.11 6.86 -5.88
CA ASP A 26 -20.46 7.22 -6.30
C ASP A 26 -20.46 8.55 -7.10
N ASP A 27 -19.64 9.53 -6.69
CA ASP A 27 -19.51 10.83 -7.36
C ASP A 27 -18.85 10.72 -8.75
N VAL A 28 -17.84 9.86 -8.92
CA VAL A 28 -17.07 9.74 -10.17
C VAL A 28 -17.69 8.77 -11.17
N ILE A 29 -18.12 7.60 -10.69
CA ILE A 29 -18.57 6.51 -11.57
C ILE A 29 -20.08 6.58 -11.76
N GLY A 30 -20.84 6.91 -10.71
CA GLY A 30 -22.28 6.73 -10.67
C GLY A 30 -22.66 5.23 -10.63
N ARG A 31 -23.96 4.93 -10.65
CA ARG A 31 -24.47 3.54 -10.51
C ARG A 31 -24.70 2.81 -11.84
N GLU A 32 -24.63 3.49 -12.97
CA GLU A 32 -24.95 2.91 -14.28
C GLU A 32 -23.77 2.26 -15.00
N ARG A 33 -22.53 2.62 -14.65
CA ARG A 33 -21.34 2.16 -15.39
C ARG A 33 -20.35 1.41 -14.51
N GLN A 34 -19.63 0.48 -15.11
CA GLN A 34 -18.51 -0.20 -14.45
C GLN A 34 -17.26 0.70 -14.43
N PRO A 35 -16.41 0.62 -13.39
CA PRO A 35 -15.17 1.38 -13.31
C PRO A 35 -14.23 1.06 -14.47
N ARG A 36 -13.71 2.09 -15.14
CA ARG A 36 -12.66 1.96 -16.17
C ARG A 36 -11.33 2.53 -15.66
N TRP A 37 -10.22 2.10 -16.28
CA TRP A 37 -8.88 2.60 -15.94
C TRP A 37 -8.72 4.13 -16.06
N GLU A 38 -9.49 4.76 -16.94
CA GLU A 38 -9.50 6.21 -17.12
C GLU A 38 -10.00 6.98 -15.88
N ASP A 39 -10.87 6.36 -15.08
CA ASP A 39 -11.47 6.98 -13.90
C ASP A 39 -10.50 7.05 -12.72
N ASN A 40 -9.39 6.30 -12.75
CA ASN A 40 -8.42 6.30 -11.66
C ASN A 40 -7.78 7.67 -11.42
N LYS A 41 -7.67 8.52 -12.44
CA LYS A 41 -7.19 9.90 -12.29
C LYS A 41 -8.18 10.80 -11.54
N LYS A 42 -9.46 10.43 -11.55
CA LYS A 42 -10.56 11.19 -10.94
C LYS A 42 -10.85 10.76 -9.49
N MET A 43 -10.26 9.65 -9.03
CA MET A 43 -10.43 9.11 -7.66
C MET A 43 -9.12 9.17 -6.85
N PRO A 44 -8.59 10.37 -6.56
CA PRO A 44 -7.32 10.52 -5.84
C PRO A 44 -7.36 9.93 -4.43
N TYR A 45 -8.49 9.98 -3.71
CA TYR A 45 -8.58 9.50 -2.33
C TYR A 45 -8.57 7.96 -2.27
N THR A 46 -9.32 7.32 -3.15
CA THR A 46 -9.33 5.85 -3.31
C THR A 46 -7.94 5.35 -3.70
N MET A 47 -7.27 6.00 -4.66
CA MET A 47 -5.92 5.63 -5.04
C MET A 47 -4.92 5.85 -3.91
N ALA A 48 -4.97 7.00 -3.21
CA ALA A 48 -4.10 7.28 -2.07
C ALA A 48 -4.24 6.21 -0.97
N THR A 49 -5.46 5.76 -0.69
CA THR A 49 -5.74 4.70 0.28
C THR A 49 -5.11 3.37 -0.14
N ILE A 50 -5.23 3.01 -1.42
CA ILE A 50 -4.61 1.79 -1.96
C ILE A 50 -3.08 1.87 -1.86
N TRP A 51 -2.48 3.00 -2.20
CA TRP A 51 -1.04 3.21 -2.09
C TRP A 51 -0.54 3.14 -0.64
N GLU A 52 -1.27 3.73 0.30
CA GLU A 52 -0.96 3.64 1.72
C GLU A 52 -1.02 2.20 2.25
N MET A 53 -1.98 1.41 1.76
CA MET A 53 -2.06 -0.01 2.09
C MET A 53 -0.87 -0.81 1.53
N TYR A 54 -0.42 -0.50 0.32
CA TYR A 54 0.82 -1.08 -0.22
C TYR A 54 2.06 -0.66 0.57
N ARG A 55 2.11 0.57 1.10
CA ARG A 55 3.20 1.02 1.98
C ARG A 55 3.26 0.22 3.27
N TRP A 56 2.09 -0.06 3.87
CA TRP A 56 1.99 -0.79 5.13
C TRP A 56 2.16 -2.29 4.99
N ARG A 57 1.76 -2.85 3.85
CA ARG A 57 1.85 -4.26 3.52
C ARG A 57 2.58 -4.41 2.19
N THR A 58 3.88 -4.14 2.22
CA THR A 58 4.74 -4.41 1.08
C THR A 58 4.73 -5.91 0.80
N VAL A 59 4.32 -6.29 -0.41
CA VAL A 59 4.25 -7.69 -0.85
C VAL A 59 5.62 -8.36 -0.79
N ALA A 60 6.69 -7.57 -0.93
CA ALA A 60 8.07 -7.96 -0.73
C ALA A 60 8.75 -6.98 0.25
N PRO A 61 8.91 -7.32 1.54
CA PRO A 61 9.61 -6.47 2.51
C PRO A 61 11.11 -6.36 2.21
N LEU A 62 11.67 -7.37 1.53
CA LEU A 62 12.99 -7.33 0.91
C LEU A 62 12.75 -7.29 -0.60
N SER A 63 12.97 -6.13 -1.21
CA SER A 63 13.01 -6.02 -2.68
C SER A 63 14.01 -7.02 -3.24
N ILE A 64 13.84 -7.42 -4.50
CA ILE A 64 14.78 -8.32 -5.19
C ILE A 64 16.21 -7.81 -4.94
N PRO A 65 17.09 -8.60 -4.31
CA PRO A 65 18.46 -8.19 -4.07
C PRO A 65 19.09 -7.87 -5.43
N ARG A 66 19.50 -6.62 -5.62
CA ARG A 66 20.21 -6.20 -6.81
C ARG A 66 21.68 -6.52 -6.59
N ASP A 67 22.17 -7.51 -7.31
CA ASP A 67 23.61 -7.77 -7.36
C ASP A 67 24.31 -6.64 -8.09
N ARG A 68 25.42 -6.19 -7.52
CA ARG A 68 26.25 -5.14 -8.10
C ARG A 68 27.12 -5.78 -9.18
N ASN A 69 27.10 -5.23 -10.39
CA ASN A 69 28.01 -5.66 -11.45
C ASN A 69 29.47 -5.46 -10.98
N LYS A 70 30.34 -6.41 -11.33
CA LYS A 70 31.75 -6.53 -10.85
C LYS A 70 32.66 -5.33 -11.17
N ASN A 71 32.19 -4.35 -11.94
CA ASN A 71 32.95 -3.20 -12.42
C ASN A 71 32.95 -1.99 -11.48
N ASP A 72 32.23 -2.04 -10.35
CA ASP A 72 32.26 -0.99 -9.32
C ASP A 72 33.22 -1.36 -8.17
N ASN A 73 34.40 -0.75 -8.16
CA ASN A 73 35.49 -0.96 -7.19
C ASN A 73 35.24 -0.29 -5.81
N ALA A 74 34.06 -0.47 -5.23
CA ALA A 74 33.78 -0.07 -3.84
C ALA A 74 33.68 -1.31 -2.93
N PRO A 75 34.34 -1.34 -1.76
CA PRO A 75 34.32 -2.51 -0.88
C PRO A 75 32.90 -2.82 -0.40
N VAL A 76 32.44 -4.06 -0.62
CA VAL A 76 31.15 -4.55 -0.11
C VAL A 76 31.29 -4.81 1.39
N SER A 77 30.62 -4.01 2.20
CA SER A 77 30.46 -4.28 3.63
C SER A 77 29.57 -5.51 3.85
N GLN A 78 30.09 -6.53 4.54
CA GLN A 78 29.38 -7.74 4.99
C GLN A 78 28.18 -7.47 5.93
N SER A 79 27.86 -6.22 6.24
CA SER A 79 26.76 -5.84 7.14
C SER A 79 25.35 -6.05 6.57
N VAL A 80 25.19 -6.32 5.26
CA VAL A 80 23.86 -6.43 4.63
C VAL A 80 23.14 -7.74 4.99
N LEU A 81 23.86 -8.78 5.41
CA LEU A 81 23.25 -10.09 5.71
C LEU A 81 22.86 -10.31 7.18
N ARG A 82 22.97 -9.30 8.07
CA ARG A 82 22.92 -9.60 9.53
C ARG A 82 21.93 -8.86 10.43
N THR A 83 21.05 -7.98 9.96
CA THR A 83 20.17 -7.26 10.92
C THR A 83 18.77 -6.98 10.41
N ARG A 84 17.85 -7.92 10.67
CA ARG A 84 16.90 -7.86 11.81
C ARG A 84 15.72 -8.79 11.55
N ALA A 85 15.47 -9.66 12.52
CA ALA A 85 14.24 -10.42 12.73
C ALA A 85 12.98 -9.56 12.49
N PRO A 86 11.83 -10.17 12.11
CA PRO A 86 10.60 -9.44 11.83
C PRO A 86 10.17 -8.66 13.08
N LYS A 87 10.35 -7.32 13.05
CA LYS A 87 9.88 -6.48 14.13
C LYS A 87 8.36 -6.49 14.10
N ALA A 88 7.80 -7.13 15.12
CA ALA A 88 6.39 -7.18 15.44
C ALA A 88 5.69 -5.85 15.16
N ARG A 89 4.73 -5.90 14.23
CA ARG A 89 3.34 -5.50 14.40
C ARG A 89 3.11 -4.62 15.64
N ASP A 90 3.24 -3.29 15.54
CA ASP A 90 2.65 -2.38 16.55
C ASP A 90 2.51 -0.89 16.20
N LYS A 91 2.72 -0.45 14.94
CA LYS A 91 2.63 0.99 14.60
C LYS A 91 1.75 1.35 13.40
N ALA A 92 0.67 0.61 13.19
CA ALA A 92 -0.36 0.95 12.19
C ALA A 92 -1.46 1.89 12.75
N ARG A 93 -1.19 2.64 13.83
CA ARG A 93 -2.17 3.56 14.44
C ARG A 93 -2.16 4.99 13.88
N ALA A 94 -1.33 5.30 12.89
CA ALA A 94 -1.09 6.70 12.50
C ALA A 94 -1.80 7.21 11.25
N ILE A 95 -2.62 6.43 10.52
CA ILE A 95 -3.44 6.96 9.41
C ILE A 95 -4.88 7.29 9.86
N CYS A 96 -5.18 7.17 11.16
CA CYS A 96 -6.50 7.49 11.71
C CYS A 96 -6.43 8.48 12.87
N LEU A 97 -5.59 9.50 12.71
CA LEU A 97 -5.82 10.82 13.28
C LEU A 97 -6.04 11.79 12.12
#